data_AF-A0A960AAL3-F1
#
_entry.id   AF-A0A960AAL3-F1
#
_cell.length_a   1.000
_cell.length_b   1.000
_cell.length_c   1.000
_cell.angle_alpha   90.00
_cell.angle_beta   90.00
_cell.angle_gamma   90.00
#
_symmetry.space_group_name_H-M   'P 1'
#
loop_
_entity.id
_entity.type
_entity.pdbx_description
1 polymer ?
#
loop_
_entity_poly.entity_id
_entity_poly.type
_entity_poly.pdbx_seq_one_letter_code
_entity_poly.pdbx_strand_id
1 'polypeptide(L)'
;MTYFVPTGGLPGQTDLTTDRAVFTEAYAVLPRGTMRDIVTSRLPHWEDTRVWVIARPLSGFAETFSWYVVEVAPGGGSSAPEPSDEAEAVLFVVGGTVALTVGGVLHRVGAGGYAFLPPGTTWTLR
;
A
#
# COMPACT_ATOMS: atom_id res chain seq x y z
N MET A 1 -12.33 -16.17 -1.20
CA MET A 1 -12.27 -15.19 -0.11
C MET A 1 -12.19 -13.82 -0.75
N THR A 2 -12.90 -12.81 -0.24
CA THR A 2 -12.96 -11.48 -0.86
C THR A 2 -12.28 -10.48 0.07
N TYR A 3 -11.30 -9.74 -0.44
CA TYR A 3 -10.61 -8.68 0.29
C TYR A 3 -11.16 -7.31 -0.13
N PHE A 4 -11.11 -6.35 0.79
CA PHE A 4 -11.44 -4.96 0.46
C PHE A 4 -10.31 -4.35 -0.41
N VAL A 5 -10.70 -3.63 -1.45
CA VAL A 5 -9.80 -2.88 -2.33
C VAL A 5 -10.25 -1.42 -2.32
N PRO A 6 -9.38 -0.45 -2.00
CA PRO A 6 -9.72 0.96 -2.12
C PRO A 6 -10.03 1.31 -3.57
N THR A 7 -11.13 2.01 -3.80
CA THR A 7 -11.54 2.44 -5.15
C THR A 7 -11.16 3.88 -5.45
N GLY A 8 -10.63 4.61 -4.47
CA GLY A 8 -10.35 6.03 -4.59
C GLY A 8 -11.62 6.87 -4.79
N GLY A 9 -11.55 7.82 -5.73
CA GLY A 9 -12.60 8.78 -6.04
C GLY A 9 -12.70 9.94 -5.04
N LEU A 10 -13.75 10.74 -5.20
CA LEU A 10 -14.12 11.85 -4.33
C LEU A 10 -15.47 11.57 -3.65
N PRO A 11 -15.70 12.09 -2.44
CA PRO A 11 -17.02 12.01 -1.81
C PRO A 11 -18.08 12.72 -2.66
N GLY A 12 -19.29 12.18 -2.66
CA GLY A 12 -20.43 12.82 -3.29
C GLY A 12 -20.84 14.10 -2.54
N GLN A 13 -21.54 15.01 -3.22
CA GLN A 13 -22.00 16.26 -2.61
C GLN A 13 -22.99 16.03 -1.44
N THR A 14 -23.65 14.88 -1.41
CA THR A 14 -24.60 14.49 -0.35
C THR A 14 -23.94 13.70 0.78
N ASP A 15 -22.66 13.40 0.69
CA ASP A 15 -21.95 12.65 1.72
C ASP A 15 -21.80 13.53 2.98
N LEU A 16 -21.96 12.91 4.15
CA LEU A 16 -21.72 13.59 5.43
C LEU A 16 -20.25 14.00 5.53
N THR A 17 -20.00 15.23 5.96
CA THR A 17 -18.65 15.76 6.17
C THR A 17 -18.02 15.29 7.47
N THR A 18 -18.82 14.77 8.41
CA THR A 18 -18.36 14.16 9.65
C THR A 18 -18.10 12.67 9.45
N ASP A 19 -16.96 12.20 9.93
CA ASP A 19 -16.54 10.80 9.81
C ASP A 19 -16.15 10.24 11.18
N ARG A 20 -15.97 8.91 11.24
CA ARG A 20 -15.59 8.13 12.43
C ARG A 20 -14.09 8.16 12.69
N ALA A 21 -13.38 9.17 12.19
CA ALA A 21 -11.97 9.36 12.48
C ALA A 21 -11.83 9.73 13.96
N VAL A 22 -11.02 8.97 14.69
CA VAL A 22 -10.83 9.14 16.13
C VAL A 22 -9.35 9.10 16.43
N PHE A 23 -8.89 10.01 17.29
CA PHE A 23 -7.56 9.99 17.88
C PHE A 23 -7.72 10.14 19.39
N THR A 24 -7.12 9.22 20.13
CA THR A 24 -7.04 9.25 21.59
C THR A 24 -5.59 9.05 22.00
N GLU A 25 -5.31 9.17 23.29
CA GLU A 25 -3.98 8.84 23.83
C GLU A 25 -3.63 7.34 23.68
N ALA A 26 -4.63 6.47 23.49
CA ALA A 26 -4.45 5.02 23.45
C ALA A 26 -4.57 4.41 22.04
N TYR A 27 -5.31 5.04 21.13
CA TYR A 27 -5.56 4.49 19.79
C TYR A 27 -5.99 5.56 18.79
N ALA A 28 -5.83 5.23 17.50
CA ALA A 28 -6.37 5.99 16.38
C ALA A 28 -7.24 5.09 15.49
N VAL A 29 -8.30 5.67 14.91
CA VAL A 29 -9.18 5.04 13.92
C VAL A 29 -9.12 5.89 12.65
N LEU A 30 -8.70 5.25 11.56
CA LEU A 30 -8.67 5.84 10.22
C LEU A 30 -9.73 5.12 9.36
N PRO A 31 -10.89 5.74 9.11
CA PRO A 31 -11.93 5.15 8.27
C PRO A 31 -11.44 4.97 6.84
N ARG A 32 -11.96 3.95 6.13
CA ARG A 32 -11.65 3.74 4.70
C ARG A 32 -11.90 4.97 3.81
N GLY A 33 -12.75 5.89 4.27
CA GLY A 33 -13.06 7.14 3.58
C GLY A 33 -11.87 8.09 3.45
N THR A 34 -10.77 7.87 4.18
CA THR A 34 -9.52 8.63 4.01
C THR A 34 -8.76 8.26 2.73
N MET A 35 -9.04 7.11 2.12
CA MET A 35 -8.37 6.63 0.90
C MET A 35 -9.01 7.23 -0.35
N ARG A 36 -8.72 8.51 -0.62
CA ARG A 36 -9.23 9.28 -1.78
C ARG A 36 -8.14 9.55 -2.82
N ASP A 37 -8.53 9.91 -4.04
CA ASP A 37 -7.58 10.11 -5.14
C ASP A 37 -6.58 11.25 -4.91
N ILE A 38 -7.08 12.36 -4.34
CA ILE A 38 -6.32 13.59 -4.14
C ILE A 38 -5.29 13.53 -3.01
N VAL A 39 -5.27 12.44 -2.24
CA VAL A 39 -4.31 12.22 -1.13
C VAL A 39 -3.33 11.07 -1.43
N THR A 40 -3.29 10.63 -2.70
CA THR A 40 -2.32 9.61 -3.11
C THR A 40 -0.91 10.18 -3.20
N SER A 41 0.06 9.34 -2.84
CA SER A 41 1.49 9.60 -2.95
C SER A 41 2.08 8.93 -4.20
N ARG A 42 3.34 9.25 -4.48
CA ARG A 42 4.17 8.63 -5.52
C ARG A 42 5.49 8.20 -4.90
N LEU A 43 5.98 7.05 -5.31
CA LEU A 43 7.29 6.54 -4.91
C LEU A 43 8.26 6.67 -6.09
N PRO A 44 9.54 7.02 -5.86
CA PRO A 44 10.55 6.99 -6.90
C PRO A 44 10.63 5.60 -7.55
N HIS A 45 10.85 5.56 -8.87
CA HIS A 45 10.99 4.31 -9.65
C HIS A 45 9.74 3.42 -9.72
N TRP A 46 8.58 3.92 -9.28
CA TRP A 46 7.29 3.26 -9.48
C TRP A 46 6.51 3.95 -10.60
N GLU A 47 6.09 3.18 -11.58
CA GLU A 47 5.39 3.62 -12.79
C GLU A 47 3.90 3.26 -12.71
N ASP A 48 3.04 4.16 -13.18
CA ASP A 48 1.58 3.96 -13.26
C ASP A 48 0.96 3.40 -11.98
N THR A 49 1.34 3.99 -10.85
CA THR A 49 0.86 3.60 -9.53
C THR A 49 0.20 4.75 -8.76
N ARG A 50 -0.65 4.37 -7.81
CA ARG A 50 -1.17 5.25 -6.76
C ARG A 50 -0.89 4.62 -5.40
N VAL A 51 -0.42 5.42 -4.44
CA VAL A 51 -0.03 4.91 -3.13
C VAL A 51 -0.79 5.65 -2.03
N TRP A 52 -1.50 4.93 -1.17
CA TRP A 52 -2.02 5.48 0.09
C TRP A 52 -1.10 5.08 1.23
N VAL A 53 -0.53 6.06 1.91
CA VAL A 53 0.38 5.85 3.05
C VAL A 53 -0.41 5.80 4.36
N ILE A 54 -0.15 4.78 5.16
CA ILE A 54 -0.74 4.53 6.48
C ILE A 54 0.43 4.34 7.45
N ALA A 55 1.06 5.44 7.84
CA ALA A 55 2.19 5.45 8.76
C ALA A 55 2.02 6.55 9.80
N ARG A 56 2.65 6.38 10.97
CA ARG A 56 2.61 7.33 12.10
C ARG A 56 1.17 7.80 12.46
N PRO A 57 0.22 6.89 12.73
CA PRO A 57 -1.15 7.28 13.06
C PRO A 57 -1.28 8.05 14.39
N LEU A 58 -0.28 7.94 15.28
CA LEU A 58 -0.16 8.72 16.51
C LEU A 58 1.25 9.28 16.63
N SER A 59 1.43 10.30 17.47
CA SER A 59 2.74 10.82 17.83
C SER A 59 3.51 9.86 18.75
N GLY A 60 4.83 10.03 18.84
CA GLY A 60 5.70 9.17 19.67
C GLY A 60 6.20 7.93 18.93
N PHE A 61 6.17 6.78 19.59
CA PHE A 61 6.72 5.51 19.07
C PHE A 61 5.81 4.84 18.01
N ALA A 62 5.64 5.49 16.86
CA ALA A 62 4.83 5.00 15.74
C ALA A 62 5.61 4.95 14.41
N GLU A 63 6.93 4.77 14.50
CA GLU A 63 7.88 4.88 13.38
C GLU A 63 8.56 3.56 13.02
N THR A 64 8.21 2.46 13.72
CA THR A 64 8.78 1.13 13.47
C THR A 64 8.31 0.50 12.16
N PHE A 65 7.10 0.87 11.69
CA PHE A 65 6.51 0.30 10.48
C PHE A 65 6.04 1.40 9.53
N SER A 66 6.14 1.12 8.24
CA SER A 66 5.44 1.83 7.18
C SER A 66 4.47 0.86 6.51
N TRP A 67 3.23 1.30 6.28
CA TRP A 67 2.25 0.51 5.55
C TRP A 67 1.70 1.34 4.39
N TYR A 68 1.76 0.78 3.20
CA TYR A 68 1.19 1.34 1.99
C TYR A 68 0.08 0.44 1.44
N VAL A 69 -0.95 1.06 0.88
CA VAL A 69 -1.83 0.39 -0.09
C VAL A 69 -1.45 0.92 -1.46
N VAL A 70 -0.96 0.02 -2.33
CA VAL A 70 -0.47 0.36 -3.66
C VAL A 70 -1.46 -0.17 -4.69
N GLU A 71 -1.98 0.74 -5.50
CA GLU A 71 -2.69 0.38 -6.73
C GLU A 71 -1.72 0.47 -7.90
N VAL A 72 -1.65 -0.60 -8.69
CA VAL A 72 -0.78 -0.72 -9.85
C VAL A 72 -1.69 -0.87 -11.08
N ALA A 73 -1.62 0.09 -12.00
CA ALA A 73 -2.38 0.02 -13.25
C ALA A 73 -1.73 -1.01 -14.22
N PRO A 74 -2.44 -1.46 -15.27
CA PRO A 74 -1.87 -2.35 -16.27
C PRO A 74 -0.57 -1.80 -16.87
N GLY A 75 0.52 -2.56 -16.80
CA GLY A 75 1.86 -2.16 -17.25
C GLY A 75 2.70 -1.40 -16.22
N GLY A 76 2.08 -0.95 -15.12
CA GLY A 76 2.76 -0.28 -14.01
C GLY A 76 3.62 -1.22 -13.16
N GLY A 77 4.18 -0.68 -12.09
CA GLY A 77 5.03 -1.43 -11.16
C GLY A 77 6.41 -0.80 -10.99
N SER A 78 7.41 -1.58 -10.63
CA SER A 78 8.77 -1.10 -10.41
C SER A 78 9.83 -2.17 -10.62
N SER A 79 10.94 -1.79 -11.23
CA SER A 79 12.18 -2.58 -11.31
C SER A 79 13.20 -2.27 -10.22
N ALA A 80 12.95 -1.25 -9.38
CA ALA A 80 13.79 -0.86 -8.25
C ALA A 80 12.89 -0.40 -7.08
N PRO A 81 12.06 -1.31 -6.53
CA PRO A 81 10.95 -0.93 -5.66
C PRO A 81 11.36 -0.47 -4.26
N GLU A 82 12.42 -1.05 -3.69
CA GLU A 82 12.91 -0.77 -2.34
C GLU A 82 14.34 -0.18 -2.43
N PRO A 83 14.53 1.11 -2.10
CA PRO A 83 15.85 1.73 -2.12
C PRO A 83 16.70 1.46 -0.87
N SER A 84 16.11 0.92 0.21
CA SER A 84 16.82 0.64 1.46
C SER A 84 17.24 -0.83 1.55
N ASP A 85 18.56 -1.07 1.62
CA ASP A 85 19.10 -2.43 1.79
C ASP A 85 18.76 -3.06 3.16
N GLU A 86 18.38 -2.24 4.14
CA GLU A 86 18.01 -2.70 5.49
C GLU A 86 16.51 -2.97 5.64
N ALA A 87 15.68 -2.56 4.68
CA ALA A 87 14.23 -2.70 4.77
C ALA A 87 13.79 -4.13 4.44
N GLU A 88 13.02 -4.74 5.35
CA GLU A 88 12.21 -5.91 5.05
C GLU A 88 10.80 -5.50 4.64
N ALA A 89 10.14 -6.34 3.85
CA ALA A 89 8.79 -6.09 3.39
C ALA A 89 7.90 -7.33 3.41
N VAL A 90 6.61 -7.08 3.56
CA VAL A 90 5.55 -8.05 3.30
C VAL A 90 4.66 -7.50 2.20
N LEU A 91 4.49 -8.29 1.14
CA LEU A 91 3.53 -8.01 0.08
C LEU A 91 2.30 -8.89 0.26
N PHE A 92 1.13 -8.26 0.29
CA PHE A 92 -0.15 -8.96 0.35
C PHE A 92 -1.09 -8.45 -0.74
N VAL A 93 -1.40 -9.30 -1.71
CA VAL A 93 -2.23 -8.92 -2.85
C VAL A 93 -3.70 -9.05 -2.46
N VAL A 94 -4.44 -7.95 -2.50
CA VAL A 94 -5.88 -7.92 -2.13
C VAL A 94 -6.81 -7.94 -3.35
N GLY A 95 -6.31 -7.59 -4.52
CA GLY A 95 -7.09 -7.58 -5.77
C GLY A 95 -6.17 -7.65 -6.99
N GLY A 96 -6.71 -8.14 -8.11
CA GLY A 96 -5.94 -8.32 -9.34
C GLY A 96 -4.92 -9.46 -9.26
N THR A 97 -3.89 -9.37 -10.10
CA THR A 97 -2.76 -10.30 -10.15
C THR A 97 -1.52 -9.53 -10.59
N VAL A 98 -0.40 -9.76 -9.91
CA VAL A 98 0.89 -9.14 -10.21
C VAL A 98 1.93 -10.20 -10.60
N ALA A 99 2.91 -9.78 -11.39
CA ALA A 99 4.14 -10.50 -11.68
C ALA A 99 5.22 -10.02 -10.69
N LEU A 100 5.46 -10.79 -9.64
CA LEU A 100 6.49 -10.53 -8.63
C LEU A 100 7.72 -11.37 -8.97
N THR A 101 8.86 -10.73 -9.21
CA THR A 101 10.14 -11.45 -9.35
C THR A 101 10.93 -11.29 -8.07
N VAL A 102 11.38 -12.39 -7.46
CA VAL A 102 12.21 -12.39 -6.23
C VAL A 102 13.45 -13.23 -6.50
N GLY A 103 14.65 -12.64 -6.35
CA GLY A 103 15.90 -13.38 -6.59
C GLY A 103 15.99 -13.99 -8.00
N GLY A 104 15.38 -13.34 -8.99
CA GLY A 104 15.32 -13.82 -10.39
C GLY A 104 14.22 -14.85 -10.68
N VAL A 105 13.45 -15.28 -9.69
CA VAL A 105 12.33 -16.22 -9.88
C VAL A 105 11.01 -15.46 -10.01
N LEU A 106 10.28 -15.71 -11.11
CA LEU A 106 8.99 -15.08 -11.37
C LEU A 106 7.84 -15.83 -10.68
N HIS A 107 7.02 -15.09 -9.95
CA HIS A 107 5.80 -15.54 -9.29
C HIS A 107 4.60 -14.74 -9.83
N ARG A 108 3.55 -15.44 -10.25
CA ARG A 108 2.25 -14.80 -10.54
C ARG A 108 1.40 -14.86 -9.28
N VAL A 109 1.15 -13.70 -8.67
CA VAL A 109 0.55 -13.59 -7.35
C VAL A 109 -0.82 -12.93 -7.48
N GLY A 110 -1.88 -13.71 -7.30
CA GLY A 110 -3.26 -13.23 -7.29
C GLY A 110 -3.72 -12.82 -5.89
N ALA A 111 -4.98 -12.37 -5.78
CA ALA A 111 -5.59 -12.01 -4.51
C ALA A 111 -5.48 -13.13 -3.44
N GLY A 112 -5.09 -12.75 -2.22
CA GLY A 112 -4.75 -13.65 -1.11
C GLY A 112 -3.31 -14.15 -1.13
N GLY A 113 -2.55 -13.85 -2.19
CA GLY A 113 -1.12 -14.16 -2.26
C GLY A 113 -0.31 -13.32 -1.27
N TYR A 114 0.68 -13.97 -0.67
CA TYR A 114 1.56 -13.42 0.35
C TYR A 114 3.00 -13.66 -0.05
N ALA A 115 3.85 -12.65 0.12
CA ALA A 115 5.30 -12.78 -0.01
C ALA A 115 5.99 -12.02 1.11
N PHE A 116 6.92 -12.68 1.78
CA PHE A 116 7.87 -12.05 2.69
C PHE A 116 9.18 -11.81 1.94
N LEU A 117 9.74 -10.61 2.10
CA LEU A 117 10.96 -10.15 1.47
C LEU A 117 11.94 -9.76 2.58
N PRO A 118 12.95 -10.61 2.89
CA PRO A 118 14.01 -10.26 3.82
C PRO A 118 14.75 -8.98 3.43
N PRO A 119 15.47 -8.32 4.36
CA PRO A 119 16.33 -7.18 4.05
C PRO A 119 17.31 -7.47 2.91
N GLY A 120 17.51 -6.48 2.03
CA GLY A 120 18.43 -6.57 0.90
C GLY A 120 17.98 -7.52 -0.22
N THR A 121 16.76 -8.05 -0.16
CA THR A 121 16.23 -8.92 -1.21
C THR A 121 16.08 -8.14 -2.51
N THR A 122 16.67 -8.64 -3.60
CA THR A 122 16.40 -8.08 -4.94
C THR A 122 15.05 -8.57 -5.44
N TRP A 123 14.11 -7.64 -5.65
CA TRP A 123 12.79 -7.96 -6.18
C TRP A 123 12.27 -6.89 -7.15
N THR A 124 11.35 -7.27 -8.03
CA THR A 124 10.64 -6.38 -8.96
C THR A 124 9.16 -6.75 -9.02
N LEU A 125 8.31 -5.79 -9.37
CA LEU A 125 6.87 -6.00 -9.48
C LEU A 125 6.34 -5.37 -10.77
N ARG A 126 5.45 -6.09 -11.46
CA ARG A 126 4.70 -5.63 -12.63
C ARG A 126 3.25 -6.12 -12.59
#